data_AF-A0A1Y0C9Z1-F1
#
_entry.id   AF-A0A1Y0C9Z1-F1
#
_cell.length_a   1.000
_cell.length_b   1.000
_cell.length_c   1.000
_cell.angle_alpha   90.00
_cell.angle_beta   90.00
_cell.angle_gamma   90.00
#
_symmetry.space_group_name_H-M   'P 1'
#
loop_
_entity.id
_entity.type
_entity.pdbx_description
1 polymer ?
#
loop_
_entity_poly.entity_id
_entity_poly.type
_entity_poly.pdbx_seq_one_letter_code
_entity_poly.pdbx_strand_id
1 'polypeptide(L)'
;MTSSVRAANAATRDEFAERLLKGSVRKSYAPVVDIDWDAPLDPDKFYLPPKTVSLYGTLLWDSMTRAQQIELSRQELVNTLSAGIWFENILNQALLRKMMHQDPTARATHYELTELGDETRHMVMFGRAIEKVDAKPVRPRLYQRMIINALPFAFRGSLLWVAALIGEEIFDSLQRQMMDDPELQPMIQRLMRIHVTEEARHIQFARDGLRKRTPTMPWITRAWVGNLNGVGGLFFRFLFTNKVQYHRVGLDARAARAMARASTHRHETQIAGFAPLGAFLEEVGLMGPIARRLWRRTGFLPAAARRGTGAPTDAGTGAEPDDDVYDGAAALQIADQEHPVRVRLTGHLDPIDGRYHWRGTILDAPNLVSIGPVRLGIESRCVDARITERTAQGSYSIVGVGAPPFALPNVEVTVVE
;
A
#
# COMPACT_ATOMS: atom_id res chain seq x y z
N MET A 1 -23.37 29.60 10.95
CA MET A 1 -22.84 28.26 11.30
C MET A 1 -21.57 27.84 10.52
N THR A 2 -21.14 28.57 9.49
CA THR A 2 -19.99 28.17 8.64
C THR A 2 -18.60 28.51 9.20
N SER A 3 -18.45 29.58 10.00
CA SER A 3 -17.16 29.98 10.57
C SER A 3 -16.67 29.03 11.68
N SER A 4 -17.55 28.66 12.60
CA SER A 4 -17.25 27.73 13.71
C SER A 4 -16.84 26.33 13.22
N VAL A 5 -17.53 25.80 12.20
CA VAL A 5 -17.19 24.49 11.61
C VAL A 5 -15.84 24.55 10.87
N ARG A 6 -15.54 25.67 10.21
CA ARG A 6 -14.25 25.86 9.53
C ARG A 6 -13.09 25.98 10.52
N ALA A 7 -13.31 26.63 11.66
CA ALA A 7 -12.34 26.73 12.74
C ALA A 7 -12.10 25.37 13.43
N ALA A 8 -13.15 24.59 13.69
CA ALA A 8 -13.03 23.24 14.26
C ALA A 8 -12.30 22.26 13.31
N ASN A 9 -12.56 22.33 12.00
CA ASN A 9 -11.83 21.54 11.00
C ASN A 9 -10.37 21.96 10.84
N ALA A 10 -10.04 23.23 11.08
CA ALA A 10 -8.66 23.71 11.09
C ALA A 10 -7.90 23.21 12.33
N ALA A 11 -8.51 23.31 13.52
CA ALA A 11 -7.92 22.83 14.78
C ALA A 11 -7.61 21.32 14.74
N THR A 12 -8.54 20.50 14.25
CA THR A 12 -8.33 19.05 14.10
C THR A 12 -7.28 18.68 13.04
N ARG A 13 -7.01 19.55 12.06
CA ARG A 13 -5.93 19.36 11.09
C ARG A 13 -4.58 19.70 11.68
N ASP A 14 -4.50 20.77 12.47
CA ASP A 14 -3.25 21.19 13.12
C ASP A 14 -2.80 20.18 14.19
N GLU A 15 -3.71 19.64 15.00
CA GLU A 15 -3.41 18.57 15.96
C GLU A 15 -2.86 17.30 15.28
N PHE A 16 -3.49 16.91 14.17
CA PHE A 16 -3.05 15.76 13.39
C PHE A 16 -1.66 15.99 12.77
N ALA A 17 -1.44 17.17 12.17
CA ALA A 17 -0.14 17.55 11.62
C ALA A 17 0.95 17.62 12.70
N GLU A 18 0.63 18.12 13.90
CA GLU A 18 1.57 18.14 15.03
C GLU A 18 1.99 16.73 15.46
N ARG A 19 1.04 15.78 15.49
CA ARG A 19 1.36 14.38 15.78
C ARG A 19 2.29 13.77 14.72
N LEU A 20 2.07 14.06 13.44
CA LEU A 20 2.94 13.58 12.36
C LEU A 20 4.32 14.24 12.41
N LEU A 21 4.41 15.54 12.73
CA LEU A 21 5.67 16.25 12.95
C LEU A 21 6.48 15.65 14.11
N LYS A 22 5.82 15.29 15.21
CA LYS A 22 6.47 14.57 16.32
C LYS A 22 6.97 13.19 15.88
N GLY A 23 6.26 12.54 14.96
CA GLY A 23 6.64 11.26 14.36
C GLY A 23 7.85 11.37 13.41
N SER A 24 7.90 12.41 12.58
CA SER A 24 8.99 12.60 11.60
C SER A 24 10.33 12.81 12.28
N VAL A 25 10.40 13.57 13.38
CA VAL A 25 11.65 13.75 14.15
C VAL A 25 12.19 12.42 14.71
N ARG A 26 11.33 11.44 15.00
CA ARG A 26 11.71 10.15 15.58
C ARG A 26 12.02 9.07 14.52
N LYS A 27 11.52 9.23 13.30
CA LYS A 27 11.57 8.23 12.23
C LYS A 27 11.89 8.86 10.86
N SER A 28 12.77 9.84 10.85
CA SER A 28 13.38 10.37 9.62
C SER A 28 14.76 9.76 9.49
N TYR A 29 15.01 9.12 8.37
CA TYR A 29 16.27 8.46 8.07
C TYR A 29 17.15 9.38 7.23
N ALA A 30 18.46 9.27 7.40
CA ALA A 30 19.44 9.87 6.53
C ALA A 30 19.96 8.77 5.59
N PRO A 31 19.52 8.70 4.32
CA PRO A 31 19.88 7.59 3.43
C PRO A 31 21.38 7.38 3.25
N VAL A 32 22.19 8.42 3.46
CA VAL A 32 23.66 8.36 3.42
C VAL A 32 24.24 7.50 4.54
N VAL A 33 23.58 7.47 5.70
CA VAL A 33 24.03 6.77 6.91
C VAL A 33 23.27 5.46 7.10
N ASP A 34 21.98 5.44 6.77
CA ASP A 34 21.09 4.32 7.08
C ASP A 34 21.19 3.13 6.12
N ILE A 35 21.94 3.27 5.03
CA ILE A 35 22.22 2.20 4.07
C ILE A 35 23.74 2.05 3.99
N ASP A 36 24.22 0.82 4.17
CA ASP A 36 25.62 0.47 3.89
C ASP A 36 25.83 0.41 2.38
N TRP A 37 26.21 1.55 1.80
CA TRP A 37 26.49 1.67 0.37
C TRP A 37 27.80 1.01 -0.05
N ASP A 38 28.68 0.69 0.90
CA ASP A 38 30.00 0.09 0.63
C ASP A 38 29.93 -1.43 0.62
N ALA A 39 28.93 -2.03 1.28
CA ALA A 39 28.66 -3.47 1.23
C ALA A 39 28.64 -4.03 -0.21
N PRO A 40 29.26 -5.18 -0.46
CA PRO A 40 29.23 -5.82 -1.78
C PRO A 40 27.82 -6.28 -2.13
N LEU A 41 27.47 -6.23 -3.42
CA LEU A 41 26.25 -6.84 -3.93
C LEU A 41 26.47 -8.34 -4.08
N ASP A 42 25.47 -9.12 -3.70
CA ASP A 42 25.49 -10.58 -3.85
C ASP A 42 25.12 -10.95 -5.30
N PRO A 43 26.00 -11.61 -6.08
CA PRO A 43 25.74 -11.89 -7.48
C PRO A 43 24.55 -12.85 -7.71
N ASP A 44 24.16 -13.64 -6.72
CA ASP A 44 23.12 -14.67 -6.84
C ASP A 44 21.74 -14.21 -6.33
N LYS A 45 21.68 -12.99 -5.76
CA LYS A 45 20.45 -12.37 -5.27
C LYS A 45 19.78 -11.44 -6.27
N PHE A 46 18.46 -11.41 -6.21
CA PHE A 46 17.64 -10.54 -7.02
C PHE A 46 17.56 -9.12 -6.47
N TYR A 47 17.18 -8.20 -7.36
CA TYR A 47 16.92 -6.79 -7.04
C TYR A 47 15.43 -6.49 -6.83
N LEU A 48 14.57 -7.43 -7.22
CA LEU A 48 13.14 -7.52 -6.87
C LEU A 48 12.86 -9.01 -6.59
N PRO A 49 12.04 -9.35 -5.59
CA PRO A 49 11.65 -10.74 -5.37
C PRO A 49 11.09 -11.38 -6.63
N PRO A 50 11.43 -12.65 -6.95
CA PRO A 50 11.02 -13.30 -8.19
C PRO A 50 9.52 -13.20 -8.45
N LYS A 51 8.71 -13.47 -7.43
CA LYS A 51 7.24 -13.38 -7.49
C LYS A 51 6.72 -12.01 -7.91
N THR A 52 7.51 -10.94 -7.82
CA THR A 52 7.08 -9.59 -8.22
C THR A 52 7.56 -9.18 -9.62
N VAL A 53 8.49 -9.94 -10.21
CA VAL A 53 9.05 -9.67 -11.53
C VAL A 53 8.00 -9.92 -12.62
N SER A 54 7.94 -9.05 -13.63
CA SER A 54 6.81 -9.01 -14.56
C SER A 54 6.60 -10.28 -15.40
N LEU A 55 7.63 -11.09 -15.60
CA LEU A 55 7.57 -12.35 -16.35
C LEU A 55 7.39 -13.58 -15.47
N TYR A 56 7.42 -13.46 -14.15
CA TYR A 56 7.28 -14.60 -13.24
C TYR A 56 5.99 -15.40 -13.52
N GLY A 57 6.10 -16.73 -13.48
CA GLY A 57 5.01 -17.65 -13.79
C GLY A 57 4.64 -17.73 -15.28
N THR A 58 5.51 -17.29 -16.19
CA THR A 58 5.33 -17.44 -17.64
C THR A 58 6.36 -18.40 -18.23
N LEU A 59 6.04 -19.04 -19.36
CA LEU A 59 6.97 -19.92 -20.08
C LEU A 59 8.30 -19.23 -20.46
N LEU A 60 8.29 -17.91 -20.66
CA LEU A 60 9.51 -17.16 -20.94
C LEU A 60 10.40 -17.06 -19.70
N TRP A 61 9.82 -16.91 -18.51
CA TRP A 61 10.58 -16.93 -17.27
C TRP A 61 11.20 -18.30 -16.98
N ASP A 62 10.44 -19.37 -17.22
CA ASP A 62 10.90 -20.75 -16.98
C ASP A 62 12.04 -21.16 -17.93
N SER A 63 12.12 -20.52 -19.11
CA SER A 63 13.20 -20.73 -20.09
C SER A 63 14.39 -19.78 -19.91
N MET A 64 14.27 -18.76 -19.06
CA MET A 64 15.38 -17.84 -18.77
C MET A 64 16.41 -18.51 -17.86
N THR A 65 17.68 -18.24 -18.12
CA THR A 65 18.76 -18.57 -17.17
C THR A 65 18.60 -17.77 -15.88
N ARG A 66 19.13 -18.29 -14.76
CA ARG A 66 19.14 -17.57 -13.48
C ARG A 66 19.75 -16.16 -13.60
N ALA A 67 20.83 -16.02 -14.36
CA ALA A 67 21.46 -14.72 -14.63
C ALA A 67 20.51 -13.74 -15.35
N GLN A 68 19.74 -14.22 -16.34
CA GLN A 68 18.73 -13.39 -17.03
C GLN A 68 17.57 -13.00 -16.10
N GLN A 69 17.15 -13.90 -15.20
CA GLN A 69 16.12 -13.62 -14.20
C GLN A 69 16.58 -12.52 -13.24
N ILE A 70 17.81 -12.62 -12.72
CA ILE A 70 18.42 -11.60 -11.85
C ILE A 70 18.56 -10.28 -12.60
N GLU A 71 19.08 -10.30 -13.83
CA GLU A 71 19.23 -9.09 -14.65
C GLU A 71 17.89 -8.43 -14.96
N LEU A 72 16.83 -9.20 -15.22
CA LEU A 72 15.49 -8.64 -15.42
C LEU A 72 14.98 -7.94 -14.15
N SER A 73 15.17 -8.55 -12.98
CA SER A 73 14.81 -7.92 -11.71
C SER A 73 15.55 -6.60 -11.49
N ARG A 74 16.83 -6.54 -11.87
CA ARG A 74 17.66 -5.33 -11.81
C ARG A 74 17.12 -4.24 -12.71
N GLN A 75 16.78 -4.56 -13.96
CA GLN A 75 16.24 -3.58 -14.90
C GLN A 75 14.84 -3.07 -14.51
N GLU A 76 14.01 -3.94 -13.94
CA GLU A 76 12.68 -3.57 -13.45
C GLU A 76 12.75 -2.69 -12.20
N LEU A 77 13.66 -2.98 -11.26
CA LEU A 77 13.95 -2.11 -10.12
C LEU A 77 14.37 -0.73 -10.62
N VAL A 78 15.34 -0.67 -11.53
CA VAL A 78 15.90 0.59 -12.03
C VAL A 78 14.86 1.43 -12.76
N ASN A 79 13.98 0.79 -13.54
CA ASN A 79 12.85 1.47 -14.17
C ASN A 79 11.88 2.06 -13.14
N THR A 80 11.62 1.32 -12.05
CA THR A 80 10.75 1.75 -10.96
C THR A 80 11.36 2.91 -10.17
N LEU A 81 12.60 2.78 -9.70
CA LEU A 81 13.32 3.84 -8.99
C LEU A 81 13.47 5.10 -9.84
N SER A 82 13.78 4.93 -11.14
CA SER A 82 13.86 6.07 -12.07
C SER A 82 12.54 6.82 -12.16
N ALA A 83 11.41 6.10 -12.18
CA ALA A 83 10.08 6.73 -12.21
C ALA A 83 9.73 7.37 -10.86
N GLY A 84 10.12 6.77 -9.75
CA GLY A 84 9.98 7.33 -8.39
C GLY A 84 10.61 8.71 -8.27
N ILE A 85 11.88 8.86 -8.71
CA ILE A 85 12.58 10.16 -8.71
C ILE A 85 11.77 11.25 -9.44
N TRP A 86 11.17 10.92 -10.60
CA TRP A 86 10.36 11.89 -11.34
C TRP A 86 9.03 12.18 -10.64
N PHE A 87 8.43 11.18 -10.02
CA PHE A 87 7.17 11.29 -9.30
C PHE A 87 7.32 12.20 -8.07
N GLU A 88 8.31 11.94 -7.22
CA GLU A 88 8.65 12.76 -6.05
C GLU A 88 8.94 14.21 -6.47
N ASN A 89 9.69 14.41 -7.55
CA ASN A 89 9.94 15.75 -8.09
C ASN A 89 8.64 16.48 -8.55
N ILE A 90 7.67 15.75 -9.12
CA ILE A 90 6.37 16.33 -9.50
C ILE A 90 5.58 16.73 -8.25
N LEU A 91 5.57 15.88 -7.21
CA LEU A 91 4.91 16.16 -5.93
C LEU A 91 5.54 17.38 -5.25
N ASN A 92 6.87 17.44 -5.20
CA ASN A 92 7.62 18.59 -4.65
C ASN A 92 7.24 19.90 -5.34
N GLN A 93 7.18 19.91 -6.68
CA GLN A 93 6.73 21.10 -7.42
C GLN A 93 5.29 21.49 -7.11
N ALA A 94 4.39 20.52 -6.94
CA ALA A 94 3.00 20.79 -6.60
C ALA A 94 2.84 21.30 -5.16
N LEU A 95 3.56 20.73 -4.20
CA LEU A 95 3.60 21.17 -2.79
C LEU A 95 4.17 22.58 -2.67
N LEU A 96 5.31 22.87 -3.32
CA LEU A 96 5.91 24.21 -3.33
C LEU A 96 4.97 25.27 -3.92
N ARG A 97 4.24 24.94 -5.00
CA ARG A 97 3.22 25.84 -5.55
C ARG A 97 2.04 26.05 -4.60
N LYS A 98 1.60 25.00 -3.91
CA LYS A 98 0.48 25.07 -2.97
C LYS A 98 0.81 25.94 -1.76
N MET A 99 2.04 25.86 -1.27
CA MET A 99 2.56 26.65 -0.14
C MET A 99 2.42 28.17 -0.38
N MET A 100 2.54 28.64 -1.62
CA MET A 100 2.36 30.07 -1.98
C MET A 100 0.99 30.65 -1.59
N HIS A 101 0.03 29.79 -1.27
CA HIS A 101 -1.34 30.16 -0.90
C HIS A 101 -1.71 29.71 0.52
N GLN A 102 -0.73 29.31 1.34
CA GLN A 102 -0.94 28.84 2.72
C GLN A 102 -0.25 29.76 3.73
N ASP A 103 -0.76 29.75 4.96
CA ASP A 103 -0.09 30.40 6.08
C ASP A 103 1.23 29.67 6.39
N PRO A 104 2.39 30.34 6.30
CA PRO A 104 3.68 29.71 6.56
C PRO A 104 3.87 29.30 8.01
N THR A 105 3.08 29.81 8.96
CA THR A 105 3.18 29.51 10.40
C THR A 105 2.34 28.31 10.84
N ALA A 106 1.43 27.85 9.98
CA ALA A 106 0.52 26.75 10.28
C ALA A 106 1.26 25.41 10.39
N ARG A 107 0.83 24.55 11.33
CA ARG A 107 1.44 23.23 11.54
C ARG A 107 1.35 22.35 10.30
N ALA A 108 0.23 22.41 9.58
CA ALA A 108 0.07 21.71 8.32
C ALA A 108 1.10 22.14 7.26
N THR A 109 1.48 23.42 7.21
CA THR A 109 2.51 23.92 6.28
C THR A 109 3.90 23.43 6.69
N HIS A 110 4.23 23.44 7.98
CA HIS A 110 5.50 22.89 8.48
C HIS A 110 5.62 21.39 8.20
N TYR A 111 4.51 20.64 8.33
CA TYR A 111 4.49 19.22 8.00
C TYR A 111 4.71 19.01 6.50
N GLU A 112 4.04 19.75 5.62
CA GLU A 112 4.23 19.67 4.16
C GLU A 112 5.69 20.00 3.73
N LEU A 113 6.37 20.91 4.45
CA LEU A 113 7.81 21.17 4.26
C LEU A 113 8.70 20.03 4.76
N THR A 114 8.25 19.30 5.79
CA THR A 114 8.95 18.10 6.26
C THR A 114 8.82 16.98 5.24
N GLU A 115 7.63 16.76 4.68
CA GLU A 115 7.39 15.80 3.59
C GLU A 115 8.29 16.12 2.39
N LEU A 116 8.31 17.39 1.95
CA LEU A 116 9.24 17.85 0.89
C LEU A 116 10.70 17.50 1.18
N GLY A 117 11.12 17.57 2.45
CA GLY A 117 12.45 17.16 2.89
C GLY A 117 12.66 15.65 2.76
N ASP A 118 11.71 14.84 3.22
CA ASP A 118 11.73 13.36 3.09
C ASP A 118 11.82 12.97 1.59
N GLU A 119 11.01 13.59 0.71
CA GLU A 119 11.05 13.30 -0.73
C GLU A 119 12.40 13.60 -1.37
N THR A 120 13.05 14.72 -1.01
CA THR A 120 14.38 14.99 -1.56
C THR A 120 15.42 13.96 -1.13
N ARG A 121 15.27 13.37 0.06
CA ARG A 121 16.12 12.28 0.54
C ARG A 121 15.82 10.97 -0.20
N HIS A 122 14.55 10.67 -0.47
CA HIS A 122 14.16 9.53 -1.30
C HIS A 122 14.75 9.63 -2.72
N MET A 123 14.66 10.80 -3.36
CA MET A 123 15.25 11.02 -4.69
C MET A 123 16.76 10.72 -4.70
N VAL A 124 17.50 11.18 -3.69
CA VAL A 124 18.93 10.90 -3.53
C VAL A 124 19.17 9.42 -3.30
N MET A 125 18.40 8.79 -2.41
CA MET A 125 18.48 7.37 -2.10
C MET A 125 18.29 6.50 -3.36
N PHE A 126 17.27 6.80 -4.16
CA PHE A 126 17.00 6.11 -5.43
C PHE A 126 18.10 6.33 -6.45
N GLY A 127 18.63 7.56 -6.55
CA GLY A 127 19.77 7.88 -7.40
C GLY A 127 21.01 7.05 -7.06
N ARG A 128 21.37 6.99 -5.76
CA ARG A 128 22.51 6.19 -5.28
C ARG A 128 22.29 4.69 -5.46
N ALA A 129 21.06 4.19 -5.30
CA ALA A 129 20.75 2.80 -5.57
C ALA A 129 20.92 2.44 -7.05
N ILE A 130 20.46 3.28 -7.97
CA ILE A 130 20.67 3.08 -9.41
C ILE A 130 22.15 3.06 -9.78
N GLU A 131 22.95 3.95 -9.17
CA GLU A 131 24.41 3.98 -9.33
C GLU A 131 25.06 2.71 -8.79
N LYS A 132 24.73 2.30 -7.56
CA LYS A 132 25.32 1.13 -6.89
C LYS A 132 25.05 -0.18 -7.62
N VAL A 133 23.87 -0.34 -8.22
CA VAL A 133 23.54 -1.54 -9.02
C VAL A 133 24.07 -1.47 -10.47
N ASP A 134 24.87 -0.45 -10.79
CA ASP A 134 25.51 -0.19 -12.09
C ASP A 134 24.54 -0.27 -13.27
N ALA A 135 23.43 0.46 -13.16
CA ALA A 135 22.38 0.47 -14.18
C ALA A 135 22.17 1.86 -14.79
N LYS A 136 21.84 1.89 -16.09
CA LYS A 136 21.47 3.13 -16.75
C LYS A 136 20.04 3.54 -16.33
N PRO A 137 19.81 4.71 -15.71
CA PRO A 137 18.45 5.14 -15.36
C PRO A 137 17.57 5.26 -16.60
N VAL A 138 16.26 5.01 -16.43
CA VAL A 138 15.28 5.19 -17.49
C VAL A 138 14.87 6.65 -17.54
N ARG A 139 15.17 7.32 -18.67
CA ARG A 139 14.88 8.75 -18.84
C ARG A 139 13.65 8.94 -19.73
N PRO A 140 12.72 9.86 -19.38
CA PRO A 140 11.61 10.21 -20.25
C PRO A 140 12.10 10.88 -21.53
N ARG A 141 11.42 10.59 -22.64
CA ARG A 141 11.59 11.26 -23.94
C ARG A 141 11.12 12.71 -23.87
N LEU A 142 11.50 13.54 -24.86
CA LEU A 142 11.16 14.97 -24.87
C LEU A 142 9.67 15.24 -24.66
N TYR A 143 8.79 14.58 -25.43
CA TYR A 143 7.34 14.77 -25.27
C TYR A 143 6.82 14.32 -23.89
N GLN A 144 7.41 13.28 -23.30
CA GLN A 144 7.06 12.83 -21.94
C GLN A 144 7.50 13.86 -20.90
N ARG A 145 8.68 14.47 -21.07
CA ARG A 145 9.15 15.56 -20.22
C ARG A 145 8.23 16.77 -20.31
N MET A 146 7.72 17.11 -21.49
CA MET A 146 6.74 18.19 -21.64
C MET A 146 5.47 17.91 -20.84
N ILE A 147 4.94 16.68 -20.92
CA ILE A 147 3.77 16.26 -20.12
C ILE A 147 4.08 16.31 -18.62
N ILE A 148 5.20 15.73 -18.19
CA ILE A 148 5.64 15.69 -16.79
C ILE A 148 5.73 17.11 -16.20
N ASN A 149 6.34 18.06 -16.92
CA ASN A 149 6.46 19.44 -16.46
C ASN A 149 5.12 20.19 -16.44
N ALA A 150 4.10 19.72 -17.16
CA ALA A 150 2.76 20.29 -17.14
C ALA A 150 1.90 19.75 -15.98
N LEU A 151 2.17 18.53 -15.48
CA LEU A 151 1.37 17.88 -14.43
C LEU A 151 1.24 18.70 -13.12
N PRO A 152 2.30 19.33 -12.58
CA PRO A 152 2.19 20.15 -11.37
C PRO A 152 1.16 21.28 -11.46
N PHE A 153 0.85 21.77 -12.67
CA PHE A 153 -0.18 22.80 -12.86
C PHE A 153 -1.60 22.25 -12.71
N ALA A 154 -1.80 20.98 -13.04
CA ALA A 154 -3.08 20.29 -12.88
C ALA A 154 -3.26 19.76 -11.45
N PHE A 155 -2.18 19.34 -10.78
CA PHE A 155 -2.21 18.76 -9.43
C PHE A 155 -2.45 19.81 -8.35
N ARG A 156 -3.71 20.23 -8.22
CA ARG A 156 -4.18 21.18 -7.21
C ARG A 156 -5.32 20.58 -6.38
N GLY A 157 -5.49 21.08 -5.16
CA GLY A 157 -6.62 20.70 -4.31
C GLY A 157 -6.67 19.19 -4.04
N SER A 158 -7.82 18.56 -4.25
CA SER A 158 -7.98 17.12 -4.05
C SER A 158 -7.34 16.26 -5.14
N LEU A 159 -7.06 16.82 -6.33
CA LEU A 159 -6.40 16.07 -7.39
C LEU A 159 -4.92 15.80 -7.05
N LEU A 160 -4.26 16.74 -6.35
CA LEU A 160 -2.92 16.52 -5.80
C LEU A 160 -2.90 15.31 -4.85
N TRP A 161 -3.81 15.27 -3.88
CA TRP A 161 -3.86 14.18 -2.90
C TRP A 161 -4.21 12.83 -3.52
N VAL A 162 -5.14 12.81 -4.47
CA VAL A 162 -5.46 11.59 -5.21
C VAL A 162 -4.27 11.13 -6.06
N ALA A 163 -3.56 12.04 -6.73
CA ALA A 163 -2.37 11.70 -7.50
C ALA A 163 -1.23 11.19 -6.61
N ALA A 164 -1.02 11.80 -5.44
CA ALA A 164 -0.07 11.35 -4.43
C ALA A 164 -0.41 9.91 -3.99
N LEU A 165 -1.64 9.65 -3.53
CA LEU A 165 -2.05 8.30 -3.11
C LEU A 165 -1.93 7.24 -4.21
N ILE A 166 -2.24 7.60 -5.46
CA ILE A 166 -2.10 6.66 -6.59
C ILE A 166 -0.64 6.25 -6.78
N GLY A 167 0.31 7.18 -6.62
CA GLY A 167 1.73 6.84 -6.65
C GLY A 167 2.13 6.07 -5.40
N GLU A 168 2.03 6.71 -4.24
CA GLU A 168 2.58 6.21 -2.98
C GLU A 168 2.00 4.87 -2.56
N GLU A 169 0.67 4.70 -2.61
CA GLU A 169 0.04 3.55 -1.97
C GLU A 169 0.19 2.26 -2.80
N ILE A 170 0.24 2.38 -4.13
CA ILE A 170 0.54 1.24 -5.01
C ILE A 170 1.99 0.80 -4.83
N PHE A 171 2.93 1.74 -4.72
CA PHE A 171 4.33 1.40 -4.46
C PHE A 171 4.52 0.84 -3.05
N ASP A 172 3.94 1.46 -2.01
CA ASP A 172 3.98 1.00 -0.63
C ASP A 172 3.49 -0.44 -0.50
N SER A 173 2.35 -0.78 -1.11
CA SER A 173 1.83 -2.14 -1.05
C SER A 173 2.75 -3.16 -1.72
N LEU A 174 3.32 -2.82 -2.89
CA LEU A 174 4.27 -3.69 -3.57
C LEU A 174 5.56 -3.85 -2.75
N GLN A 175 6.10 -2.76 -2.22
CA GLN A 175 7.32 -2.76 -1.40
C GLN A 175 7.11 -3.60 -0.13
N ARG A 176 5.97 -3.48 0.56
CA ARG A 176 5.65 -4.29 1.75
C ARG A 176 5.66 -5.79 1.48
N GLN A 177 5.22 -6.22 0.31
CA GLN A 177 5.26 -7.64 -0.09
C GLN A 177 6.68 -8.15 -0.38
N MET A 178 7.67 -7.25 -0.44
CA MET A 178 9.03 -7.51 -0.90
C MET A 178 10.10 -7.41 0.20
N MET A 179 9.86 -6.68 1.31
CA MET A 179 10.91 -6.30 2.27
C MET A 179 11.57 -7.47 3.00
N ASP A 180 10.83 -8.56 3.21
CA ASP A 180 11.30 -9.71 4.01
C ASP A 180 11.64 -10.93 3.15
N ASP A 181 11.80 -10.73 1.84
CA ASP A 181 12.14 -11.81 0.91
C ASP A 181 13.64 -12.16 0.99
N PRO A 182 14.01 -13.42 1.29
CA PRO A 182 15.40 -13.82 1.49
C PRO A 182 16.25 -13.74 0.22
N GLU A 183 15.63 -13.79 -0.97
CA GLU A 183 16.32 -13.70 -2.25
C GLU A 183 16.65 -12.27 -2.67
N LEU A 184 16.17 -11.26 -1.92
CA LEU A 184 16.39 -9.84 -2.21
C LEU A 184 17.75 -9.36 -1.67
N GLN A 185 18.43 -8.49 -2.42
CA GLN A 185 19.64 -7.80 -1.96
C GLN A 185 19.39 -7.09 -0.62
N PRO A 186 20.23 -7.28 0.43
CA PRO A 186 20.06 -6.64 1.73
C PRO A 186 19.99 -5.11 1.66
N MET A 187 20.80 -4.49 0.79
CA MET A 187 20.76 -3.05 0.54
C MET A 187 19.38 -2.59 0.02
N ILE A 188 18.78 -3.37 -0.89
CA ILE A 188 17.45 -3.06 -1.43
C ILE A 188 16.37 -3.26 -0.37
N GLN A 189 16.45 -4.33 0.44
CA GLN A 189 15.54 -4.51 1.59
C GLN A 189 15.58 -3.29 2.53
N ARG A 190 16.79 -2.81 2.87
CA ARG A 190 16.97 -1.64 3.74
C ARG A 190 16.40 -0.37 3.11
N LEU A 191 16.65 -0.14 1.82
CA LEU A 191 16.09 0.97 1.06
C LEU A 191 14.56 0.95 1.08
N MET A 192 13.94 -0.20 0.79
CA MET A 192 12.48 -0.33 0.80
C MET A 192 11.91 -0.09 2.20
N ARG A 193 12.57 -0.60 3.25
CA ARG A 193 12.15 -0.42 4.65
C ARG A 193 12.16 1.05 5.08
N ILE A 194 13.19 1.79 4.68
CA ILE A 194 13.29 3.24 4.93
C ILE A 194 12.12 3.94 4.23
N HIS A 195 12.00 3.77 2.91
CA HIS A 195 10.95 4.41 2.10
C HIS A 195 9.54 4.13 2.62
N VAL A 196 9.18 2.85 2.83
CA VAL A 196 7.87 2.43 3.33
C VAL A 196 7.55 3.02 4.72
N THR A 197 8.57 3.18 5.58
CA THR A 197 8.37 3.74 6.92
C THR A 197 8.08 5.24 6.86
N GLU A 198 8.68 5.95 5.91
CA GLU A 198 8.49 7.38 5.71
C GLU A 198 7.16 7.64 4.97
N GLU A 199 6.89 6.91 3.88
CA GLU A 199 5.68 7.03 3.08
C GLU A 199 4.39 6.68 3.81
N ALA A 200 4.44 5.82 4.82
CA ALA A 200 3.27 5.53 5.66
C ALA A 200 2.64 6.81 6.24
N ARG A 201 3.46 7.84 6.54
CA ARG A 201 2.99 9.14 7.04
C ARG A 201 2.35 9.97 5.93
N HIS A 202 2.96 10.00 4.75
CA HIS A 202 2.46 10.73 3.59
C HIS A 202 1.09 10.20 3.14
N ILE A 203 0.97 8.88 3.06
CA ILE A 203 -0.30 8.19 2.77
C ILE A 203 -1.36 8.56 3.81
N GLN A 204 -1.02 8.53 5.11
CA GLN A 204 -1.96 8.88 6.17
C GLN A 204 -2.43 10.34 6.07
N PHE A 205 -1.52 11.26 5.78
CA PHE A 205 -1.84 12.69 5.61
C PHE A 205 -2.72 12.95 4.39
N ALA A 206 -2.41 12.33 3.26
CA ALA A 206 -3.21 12.45 2.04
C ALA A 206 -4.62 11.85 2.22
N ARG A 207 -4.74 10.69 2.91
CA ARG A 207 -6.03 10.07 3.23
C ARG A 207 -6.89 10.95 4.14
N ASP A 208 -6.33 11.50 5.23
CA ASP A 208 -7.05 12.46 6.10
C ASP A 208 -7.52 13.69 5.30
N GLY A 209 -6.64 14.22 4.45
CA GLY A 209 -6.95 15.34 3.56
C GLY A 209 -8.16 15.08 2.65
N LEU A 210 -8.26 13.88 2.07
CA LEU A 210 -9.39 13.52 1.21
C LEU A 210 -10.66 13.21 2.01
N ARG A 211 -10.58 12.52 3.15
CA ARG A 211 -11.75 12.25 4.01
C ARG A 211 -12.44 13.54 4.45
N LYS A 212 -11.68 14.57 4.83
CA LYS A 212 -12.24 15.87 5.26
C LYS A 212 -12.79 16.69 4.09
N ARG A 213 -12.17 16.62 2.91
CA ARG A 213 -12.56 17.47 1.75
C ARG A 213 -13.71 16.90 0.93
N THR A 214 -13.76 15.58 0.77
CA THR A 214 -14.72 14.93 -0.13
C THR A 214 -16.19 15.19 0.21
N PRO A 215 -16.62 15.21 1.49
CA PRO A 215 -18.01 15.54 1.86
C PRO A 215 -18.44 16.95 1.43
N THR A 216 -17.51 17.91 1.39
CA THR A 216 -17.78 19.31 0.99
C THR A 216 -17.55 19.58 -0.49
N MET A 217 -17.18 18.55 -1.27
CA MET A 217 -16.78 18.71 -2.66
C MET A 217 -18.01 18.89 -3.57
N PRO A 218 -18.01 19.88 -4.48
CA PRO A 218 -19.05 20.00 -5.49
C PRO A 218 -19.16 18.71 -6.31
N TRP A 219 -20.39 18.31 -6.67
CA TRP A 219 -20.64 17.04 -7.35
C TRP A 219 -19.86 16.90 -8.68
N ILE A 220 -19.70 18.01 -9.42
CA ILE A 220 -18.92 18.06 -10.66
C ILE A 220 -17.46 17.71 -10.37
N THR A 221 -16.85 18.40 -9.39
CA THR A 221 -15.46 18.15 -8.98
C THR A 221 -15.29 16.71 -8.49
N ARG A 222 -16.24 16.19 -7.72
CA ARG A 222 -16.23 14.80 -7.24
C ARG A 222 -16.29 13.81 -8.40
N ALA A 223 -17.15 14.04 -9.37
CA ALA A 223 -17.24 13.21 -10.57
C ALA A 223 -15.95 13.28 -11.40
N TRP A 224 -15.35 14.46 -11.57
CA TRP A 224 -14.08 14.62 -12.29
C TRP A 224 -12.93 13.89 -11.58
N VAL A 225 -12.66 14.21 -10.32
CA VAL A 225 -11.59 13.57 -9.53
C VAL A 225 -11.82 12.07 -9.42
N GLY A 226 -13.08 11.66 -9.23
CA GLY A 226 -13.47 10.26 -9.10
C GLY A 226 -13.34 9.44 -10.39
N ASN A 227 -13.24 10.06 -11.56
CA ASN A 227 -13.04 9.36 -12.83
C ASN A 227 -11.63 9.51 -13.40
N LEU A 228 -11.00 10.66 -13.18
CA LEU A 228 -9.67 10.95 -13.72
C LEU A 228 -8.57 10.05 -13.13
N ASN A 229 -8.74 9.58 -11.89
CA ASN A 229 -7.78 8.66 -11.26
C ASN A 229 -7.55 7.36 -12.05
N GLY A 230 -8.53 6.92 -12.86
CA GLY A 230 -8.36 5.73 -13.72
C GLY A 230 -7.23 5.82 -14.73
N VAL A 231 -6.77 7.03 -15.07
CA VAL A 231 -5.59 7.24 -15.92
C VAL A 231 -4.32 6.66 -15.26
N GLY A 232 -4.28 6.61 -13.93
CA GLY A 232 -3.21 5.94 -13.18
C GLY A 232 -2.99 4.51 -13.62
N GLY A 233 -4.05 3.75 -13.91
CA GLY A 233 -3.93 2.37 -14.38
C GLY A 233 -3.20 2.25 -15.72
N LEU A 234 -3.42 3.21 -16.63
CA LEU A 234 -2.70 3.25 -17.92
C LEU A 234 -1.21 3.56 -17.72
N PHE A 235 -0.92 4.48 -16.81
CA PHE A 235 0.45 4.84 -16.43
C PHE A 235 1.19 3.65 -15.80
N PHE A 236 0.62 3.00 -14.78
CA PHE A 236 1.27 1.87 -14.12
C PHE A 236 1.41 0.65 -15.03
N ARG A 237 0.40 0.37 -15.88
CA ARG A 237 0.53 -0.67 -16.91
C ARG A 237 1.63 -0.35 -17.92
N PHE A 238 1.87 0.92 -18.22
CA PHE A 238 3.03 1.32 -19.04
C PHE A 238 4.34 1.13 -18.27
N LEU A 239 4.41 1.64 -17.04
CA LEU A 239 5.60 1.63 -16.20
C LEU A 239 6.10 0.21 -15.95
N PHE A 240 5.23 -0.68 -15.45
CA PHE A 240 5.62 -2.05 -15.09
C PHE A 240 5.90 -2.98 -16.26
N THR A 241 5.57 -2.56 -17.49
CA THR A 241 5.82 -3.37 -18.69
C THR A 241 6.56 -2.55 -19.74
N ASN A 242 7.46 -1.68 -19.28
CA ASN A 242 8.23 -0.82 -20.16
C ASN A 242 9.16 -1.68 -21.03
N LYS A 243 9.16 -1.45 -22.34
CA LYS A 243 9.95 -2.26 -23.29
C LYS A 243 11.46 -2.21 -23.00
N VAL A 244 11.93 -1.10 -22.41
CA VAL A 244 13.35 -0.88 -22.12
C VAL A 244 13.91 -1.95 -21.19
N GLN A 245 13.14 -2.41 -20.19
CA GLN A 245 13.64 -3.39 -19.22
C GLN A 245 13.92 -4.75 -19.88
N TYR A 246 13.02 -5.23 -20.75
CA TYR A 246 13.20 -6.49 -21.48
C TYR A 246 14.32 -6.41 -22.52
N HIS A 247 14.38 -5.29 -23.26
CA HIS A 247 15.41 -5.09 -24.29
C HIS A 247 16.82 -5.12 -23.68
N ARG A 248 17.02 -4.56 -22.48
CA ARG A 248 18.34 -4.52 -21.83
C ARG A 248 18.83 -5.90 -21.36
N VAL A 249 17.91 -6.81 -21.07
CA VAL A 249 18.20 -8.22 -20.75
C VAL A 249 18.51 -9.03 -22.01
N GLY A 250 18.27 -8.47 -23.21
CA GLY A 250 18.42 -9.16 -24.50
C GLY A 250 17.18 -9.97 -24.94
N LEU A 251 16.03 -9.75 -24.31
CA LEU A 251 14.77 -10.40 -24.68
C LEU A 251 14.06 -9.65 -25.83
N ASP A 252 13.19 -10.35 -26.57
CA ASP A 252 12.23 -9.67 -27.46
C ASP A 252 11.24 -8.86 -26.61
N ALA A 253 11.49 -7.55 -26.56
CA ALA A 253 10.72 -6.63 -25.73
C ALA A 253 9.24 -6.53 -26.09
N ARG A 254 8.82 -6.89 -27.32
CA ARG A 254 7.40 -6.91 -27.69
C ARG A 254 6.74 -8.19 -27.20
N ALA A 255 7.37 -9.34 -27.45
CA ALA A 255 6.87 -10.64 -27.01
C ALA A 255 6.83 -10.73 -25.48
N ALA A 256 7.93 -10.40 -24.80
CA ALA A 256 8.02 -10.38 -23.34
C ALA A 256 6.96 -9.48 -22.71
N ARG A 257 6.78 -8.27 -23.25
CA ARG A 257 5.73 -7.34 -22.78
C ARG A 257 4.32 -7.90 -22.98
N ALA A 258 4.07 -8.57 -24.10
CA ALA A 258 2.77 -9.18 -24.35
C ALA A 258 2.48 -10.30 -23.34
N MET A 259 3.47 -11.15 -23.06
CA MET A 259 3.38 -12.22 -22.06
C MET A 259 3.19 -11.67 -20.65
N ALA A 260 4.00 -10.70 -20.22
CA ALA A 260 3.86 -10.04 -18.92
C ALA A 260 2.46 -9.44 -18.70
N ARG A 261 1.84 -8.91 -19.77
CA ARG A 261 0.50 -8.31 -19.75
C ARG A 261 -0.64 -9.33 -19.81
N ALA A 262 -0.35 -10.58 -20.14
CA ALA A 262 -1.31 -11.67 -20.17
C ALA A 262 -1.16 -12.60 -18.95
N SER A 263 -0.07 -12.46 -18.19
CA SER A 263 0.22 -13.27 -17.00
C SER A 263 -0.87 -13.11 -15.93
N THR A 264 -1.45 -14.25 -15.53
CA THR A 264 -2.43 -14.34 -14.43
C THR A 264 -1.80 -13.91 -13.11
N HIS A 265 -0.62 -14.46 -12.79
CA HIS A 265 0.15 -14.11 -11.61
C HIS A 265 0.41 -12.60 -11.52
N ARG A 266 0.73 -11.96 -12.66
CA ARG A 266 0.95 -10.51 -12.70
C ARG A 266 -0.32 -9.73 -12.40
N HIS A 267 -1.47 -10.16 -12.92
CA HIS A 267 -2.75 -9.53 -12.62
C HIS A 267 -3.12 -9.68 -11.14
N GLU A 268 -2.90 -10.84 -10.53
CA GLU A 268 -3.14 -11.07 -9.10
C GLU A 268 -2.28 -10.16 -8.23
N THR A 269 -0.98 -10.06 -8.53
CA THR A 269 -0.06 -9.15 -7.85
C THR A 269 -0.51 -7.68 -7.96
N GLN A 270 -1.00 -7.26 -9.14
CA GLN A 270 -1.50 -5.91 -9.37
C GLN A 270 -2.82 -5.62 -8.63
N ILE A 271 -3.72 -6.60 -8.59
CA ILE A 271 -4.98 -6.50 -7.85
C ILE A 271 -4.69 -6.39 -6.35
N ALA A 272 -3.81 -7.24 -5.82
CA ALA A 272 -3.40 -7.21 -4.41
C ALA A 272 -2.76 -5.86 -4.05
N GLY A 273 -1.83 -5.37 -4.88
CA GLY A 273 -1.17 -4.08 -4.68
C GLY A 273 -2.11 -2.87 -4.72
N PHE A 274 -3.19 -2.94 -5.51
CA PHE A 274 -4.16 -1.85 -5.63
C PHE A 274 -5.32 -1.94 -4.62
N ALA A 275 -5.56 -3.10 -4.01
CA ALA A 275 -6.73 -3.32 -3.16
C ALA A 275 -6.87 -2.29 -2.02
N PRO A 276 -5.82 -1.91 -1.25
CA PRO A 276 -5.93 -0.91 -0.21
C PRO A 276 -6.39 0.46 -0.72
N LEU A 277 -5.82 0.90 -1.84
CA LEU A 277 -6.15 2.19 -2.47
C LEU A 277 -7.55 2.15 -3.07
N GLY A 278 -7.90 1.06 -3.75
CA GLY A 278 -9.22 0.83 -4.31
C GLY A 278 -10.31 0.91 -3.25
N ALA A 279 -10.12 0.23 -2.11
CA ALA A 279 -11.04 0.26 -0.97
C ALA A 279 -11.20 1.68 -0.41
N PHE A 280 -10.09 2.41 -0.24
CA PHE A 280 -10.15 3.80 0.23
C PHE A 280 -10.87 4.73 -0.76
N LEU A 281 -10.61 4.61 -2.06
CA LEU A 281 -11.30 5.41 -3.08
C LEU A 281 -12.80 5.11 -3.12
N GLU A 282 -13.22 3.87 -2.85
CA GLU A 282 -14.64 3.51 -2.67
C GLU A 282 -15.24 4.15 -1.41
N GLU A 283 -14.53 4.04 -0.27
CA GLU A 283 -14.93 4.62 1.02
C GLU A 283 -15.26 6.11 0.91
N VAL A 284 -14.38 6.89 0.27
CA VAL A 284 -14.61 8.34 0.08
C VAL A 284 -15.51 8.64 -1.13
N GLY A 285 -15.87 7.63 -1.93
CA GLY A 285 -16.67 7.77 -3.15
C GLY A 285 -15.97 8.61 -4.24
N LEU A 286 -14.69 8.33 -4.44
CA LEU A 286 -13.85 8.77 -5.56
C LEU A 286 -13.50 7.61 -6.51
N MET A 287 -14.15 6.45 -6.38
CA MET A 287 -14.09 5.34 -7.35
C MET A 287 -15.24 5.43 -8.37
N GLY A 288 -15.13 6.37 -9.31
CA GLY A 288 -16.11 6.60 -10.37
C GLY A 288 -16.19 5.46 -11.39
N PRO A 289 -17.26 5.41 -12.21
CA PRO A 289 -17.49 4.32 -13.17
C PRO A 289 -16.43 4.24 -14.28
N ILE A 290 -15.92 5.39 -14.76
CA ILE A 290 -14.86 5.43 -15.77
C ILE A 290 -13.53 5.00 -15.14
N ALA A 291 -13.22 5.50 -13.94
CA ALA A 291 -12.03 5.08 -13.20
C ALA A 291 -11.99 3.56 -13.03
N ARG A 292 -13.08 2.99 -12.49
CA ARG A 292 -13.24 1.54 -12.31
C ARG A 292 -13.05 0.76 -13.61
N ARG A 293 -13.60 1.27 -14.72
CA ARG A 293 -13.44 0.64 -16.05
C ARG A 293 -11.97 0.66 -16.50
N LEU A 294 -11.27 1.77 -16.30
CA LEU A 294 -9.86 1.89 -16.68
C LEU A 294 -8.98 0.98 -15.83
N TRP A 295 -9.11 1.02 -14.50
CA TRP A 295 -8.37 0.15 -13.58
C TRP A 295 -8.56 -1.34 -13.89
N ARG A 296 -9.80 -1.75 -14.17
CA ARG A 296 -10.12 -3.12 -14.62
C ARG A 296 -9.47 -3.46 -15.96
N ARG A 297 -9.58 -2.58 -16.95
CA ARG A 297 -8.95 -2.79 -18.28
C ARG A 297 -7.43 -2.92 -18.18
N THR A 298 -6.83 -2.35 -17.13
CA THR A 298 -5.39 -2.36 -16.91
C THR A 298 -4.90 -3.46 -15.98
N GLY A 299 -5.79 -4.30 -15.44
CA GLY A 299 -5.42 -5.46 -14.62
C GLY A 299 -5.31 -5.18 -13.12
N PHE A 300 -5.75 -4.02 -12.64
CA PHE A 300 -5.70 -3.63 -11.22
C PHE A 300 -7.01 -3.88 -10.46
N LEU A 301 -8.07 -4.27 -11.17
CA LEU A 301 -9.32 -4.70 -10.58
C LEU A 301 -9.74 -6.03 -11.21
N PRO A 302 -10.39 -6.93 -10.44
CA PRO A 302 -10.96 -8.16 -10.97
C PRO A 302 -11.91 -7.90 -12.15
N ALA A 303 -11.98 -8.88 -13.05
CA ALA A 303 -13.01 -8.91 -14.08
C ALA A 303 -14.40 -8.84 -13.43
N ALA A 304 -15.33 -8.11 -14.04
CA ALA A 304 -16.69 -8.07 -13.52
C ALA A 304 -17.31 -9.48 -13.66
N ALA A 305 -17.77 -10.05 -12.55
CA ALA A 305 -18.59 -11.25 -12.60
C ALA A 305 -19.78 -11.00 -13.55
N ARG A 306 -19.96 -11.85 -14.56
CA ARG A 306 -21.15 -11.79 -15.43
C ARG A 306 -22.36 -12.00 -14.52
N ARG A 307 -23.32 -11.05 -14.51
CA ARG A 307 -24.60 -11.22 -13.81
C ARG A 307 -25.34 -12.38 -14.46
N GLY A 308 -25.27 -13.57 -13.86
CA GLY A 308 -26.12 -14.71 -14.18
C GLY A 308 -27.42 -14.64 -13.37
N THR A 309 -28.54 -14.83 -14.05
CA THR A 309 -29.89 -14.93 -13.52
C THR A 309 -30.09 -16.22 -12.71
N GLY A 310 -30.65 -16.08 -11.50
CA GLY A 310 -31.42 -17.05 -10.69
C GLY A 310 -31.15 -18.57 -10.74
N ALA A 311 -30.60 -19.08 -9.62
CA ALA A 311 -30.87 -20.34 -8.86
C ALA A 311 -30.65 -21.73 -9.51
N PRO A 312 -30.44 -22.83 -8.74
CA PRO A 312 -30.49 -22.98 -7.27
C PRO A 312 -29.20 -23.53 -6.60
N THR A 313 -29.24 -23.49 -5.26
CA THR A 313 -28.38 -24.19 -4.30
C THR A 313 -28.27 -25.70 -4.58
N ASP A 314 -27.06 -26.25 -4.65
CA ASP A 314 -26.50 -27.13 -3.61
C ASP A 314 -25.05 -27.58 -3.89
N ALA A 315 -24.37 -27.93 -2.79
CA ALA A 315 -23.14 -28.73 -2.63
C ALA A 315 -21.82 -28.28 -3.31
N GLY A 316 -20.80 -28.09 -2.46
CA GLY A 316 -19.53 -27.47 -2.81
C GLY A 316 -18.43 -28.40 -3.31
N THR A 317 -17.24 -27.81 -3.47
CA THR A 317 -15.94 -28.48 -3.43
C THR A 317 -14.82 -27.43 -3.38
N GLY A 318 -14.05 -27.46 -2.30
CA GLY A 318 -12.61 -27.13 -2.25
C GLY A 318 -12.15 -25.74 -2.68
N ALA A 319 -12.19 -24.77 -1.76
CA ALA A 319 -11.15 -23.76 -1.68
C ALA A 319 -10.29 -24.11 -0.45
N GLU A 320 -8.99 -24.25 -0.64
CA GLU A 320 -8.04 -24.51 0.45
C GLU A 320 -8.13 -23.40 1.51
N PRO A 321 -8.10 -23.74 2.81
CA PRO A 321 -8.19 -22.77 3.88
C PRO A 321 -6.91 -21.91 3.95
N ASP A 322 -7.12 -20.60 4.04
CA ASP A 322 -6.12 -19.63 4.48
C ASP A 322 -5.90 -19.88 5.98
N ASP A 323 -4.78 -20.53 6.34
CA ASP A 323 -4.51 -21.14 7.65
C ASP A 323 -4.38 -20.13 8.83
N ASP A 324 -4.51 -18.82 8.59
CA ASP A 324 -4.29 -17.76 9.59
C ASP A 324 -5.57 -17.04 10.07
N VAL A 325 -6.76 -17.57 9.74
CA VAL A 325 -8.06 -16.98 10.13
C VAL A 325 -8.90 -17.95 10.95
N TYR A 326 -9.11 -17.62 12.23
CA TYR A 326 -10.08 -18.31 13.07
C TYR A 326 -11.50 -17.76 12.81
N ASP A 327 -12.43 -18.63 12.41
CA ASP A 327 -13.86 -18.33 12.31
C ASP A 327 -14.63 -19.37 13.10
N GLY A 328 -15.19 -18.98 14.25
CA GLY A 328 -15.79 -19.94 15.16
C GLY A 328 -16.51 -19.33 16.35
N ALA A 329 -17.02 -20.20 17.21
CA ALA A 329 -17.71 -19.83 18.43
C ALA A 329 -16.70 -19.38 19.51
N ALA A 330 -17.04 -18.31 20.21
CA ALA A 330 -16.30 -17.75 21.32
C ALA A 330 -17.25 -17.33 22.44
N ALA A 331 -16.68 -17.04 23.60
CA ALA A 331 -17.39 -16.56 24.77
C ALA A 331 -16.89 -15.16 25.13
N LEU A 332 -17.77 -14.18 25.13
CA LEU A 332 -17.47 -12.80 25.53
C LEU A 332 -17.89 -12.59 26.98
N GLN A 333 -16.96 -12.22 27.86
CA GLN A 333 -17.26 -11.88 29.25
C GLN A 333 -17.55 -10.39 29.42
N ILE A 334 -18.72 -10.08 29.97
CA ILE A 334 -19.19 -8.71 30.23
C ILE A 334 -19.79 -8.68 31.64
N ALA A 335 -19.28 -7.82 32.53
CA ALA A 335 -19.82 -7.59 33.88
C ALA A 335 -20.17 -8.90 34.64
N ASP A 336 -19.23 -9.84 34.65
CA ASP A 336 -19.30 -11.17 35.30
C ASP A 336 -20.27 -12.19 34.68
N GLN A 337 -20.80 -11.92 33.49
CA GLN A 337 -21.60 -12.88 32.71
C GLN A 337 -20.90 -13.28 31.40
N GLU A 338 -21.07 -14.53 31.01
CA GLU A 338 -20.51 -15.11 29.78
C GLU A 338 -21.56 -15.15 28.68
N HIS A 339 -21.24 -14.59 27.52
CA HIS A 339 -22.14 -14.52 26.37
C HIS A 339 -21.56 -15.30 25.19
N PRO A 340 -22.26 -16.32 24.66
CA PRO A 340 -21.83 -17.01 23.46
C PRO A 340 -21.94 -16.06 22.25
N VAL A 341 -20.88 -15.99 21.47
CA VAL A 341 -20.76 -15.18 20.26
C VAL A 341 -20.02 -15.96 19.18
N ARG A 342 -20.13 -15.55 17.93
CA ARG A 342 -19.31 -15.98 16.81
C ARG A 342 -18.33 -14.87 16.44
N VAL A 343 -17.06 -15.24 16.33
CA VAL A 343 -15.99 -14.31 16.00
C VAL A 343 -15.24 -14.76 14.76
N ARG A 344 -14.73 -13.78 14.02
CA ARG A 344 -13.71 -14.00 12.99
C ARG A 344 -12.46 -13.22 13.37
N LEU A 345 -11.37 -13.91 13.67
CA LEU A 345 -10.12 -13.36 14.20
C LEU A 345 -8.93 -13.72 13.30
N THR A 346 -7.95 -12.84 13.25
CA THR A 346 -6.66 -13.06 12.60
C THR A 346 -5.56 -12.32 13.37
N GLY A 347 -4.31 -12.72 13.24
CA GLY A 347 -3.21 -12.07 13.94
C GLY A 347 -1.87 -12.22 13.23
N HIS A 348 -0.88 -11.50 13.74
CA HIS A 348 0.48 -11.49 13.22
C HIS A 348 1.47 -11.11 14.34
N LEU A 349 2.72 -11.53 14.21
CA LEU A 349 3.79 -11.02 15.07
C LEU A 349 4.17 -9.60 14.62
N ASP A 350 4.11 -8.62 15.53
CA ASP A 350 4.56 -7.26 15.26
C ASP A 350 6.08 -7.17 15.54
N PRO A 351 6.92 -6.91 14.52
CA PRO A 351 8.38 -6.88 14.68
C PRO A 351 8.88 -5.61 15.40
N ILE A 352 8.02 -4.62 15.68
CA ILE A 352 8.39 -3.40 16.41
C ILE A 352 8.45 -3.66 17.91
N ASP A 353 7.52 -4.46 18.45
CA ASP A 353 7.47 -4.79 19.88
C ASP A 353 7.68 -6.28 20.20
N GLY A 354 7.81 -7.12 19.17
CA GLY A 354 8.03 -8.56 19.29
C GLY A 354 6.82 -9.32 19.83
N ARG A 355 5.63 -8.71 19.89
CA ARG A 355 4.42 -9.32 20.43
C ARG A 355 3.48 -9.75 19.30
N TYR A 356 2.64 -10.73 19.58
CA TYR A 356 1.63 -11.17 18.63
C TYR A 356 0.39 -10.25 18.74
N HIS A 357 0.05 -9.53 17.68
CA HIS A 357 -1.13 -8.65 17.63
C HIS A 357 -2.23 -9.32 16.84
N TRP A 358 -3.42 -9.40 17.42
CA TRP A 358 -4.57 -10.03 16.79
C TRP A 358 -5.78 -9.10 16.83
N ARG A 359 -6.63 -9.24 15.81
CA ARG A 359 -7.84 -8.43 15.63
C ARG A 359 -8.94 -9.26 14.98
N GLY A 360 -10.16 -8.77 15.08
CA GLY A 360 -11.27 -9.41 14.39
C GLY A 360 -12.60 -8.75 14.62
N THR A 361 -13.65 -9.50 14.31
CA THR A 361 -15.03 -9.04 14.34
C THR A 361 -15.89 -10.01 15.13
N ILE A 362 -16.71 -9.48 16.04
CA ILE A 362 -17.78 -10.19 16.73
C ILE A 362 -19.06 -10.02 15.92
N LEU A 363 -19.58 -11.11 15.37
CA LEU A 363 -20.63 -11.10 14.34
C LEU A 363 -22.03 -10.96 14.91
N ASP A 364 -22.27 -11.45 16.13
CA ASP A 364 -23.58 -11.63 16.76
C ASP A 364 -23.60 -11.17 18.23
N ALA A 365 -22.85 -10.12 18.54
CA ALA A 365 -22.70 -9.64 19.91
C ALA A 365 -24.04 -9.14 20.52
N PRO A 366 -24.31 -9.40 21.82
CA PRO A 366 -25.53 -8.95 22.48
C PRO A 366 -25.62 -7.42 22.56
N ASN A 367 -26.84 -6.88 22.61
CA ASN A 367 -27.10 -5.42 22.64
C ASN A 367 -26.53 -4.68 23.88
N LEU A 368 -26.01 -5.40 24.88
CA LEU A 368 -25.39 -4.84 26.08
C LEU A 368 -23.88 -4.53 25.93
N VAL A 369 -23.28 -4.85 24.78
CA VAL A 369 -21.84 -4.65 24.56
C VAL A 369 -21.49 -3.17 24.43
N SER A 370 -20.55 -2.69 25.23
CA SER A 370 -20.00 -1.33 25.14
C SER A 370 -18.56 -1.35 24.60
N ILE A 371 -18.14 -0.24 23.98
CA ILE A 371 -16.75 -0.05 23.53
C ILE A 371 -15.87 0.05 24.77
N GLY A 372 -14.86 -0.80 24.87
CA GLY A 372 -14.06 -0.89 26.09
C GLY A 372 -13.31 -2.21 26.24
N PRO A 373 -12.61 -2.38 27.38
CA PRO A 373 -11.92 -3.62 27.71
C PRO A 373 -12.92 -4.76 27.91
N VAL A 374 -12.59 -5.95 27.39
CA VAL A 374 -13.38 -7.17 27.49
C VAL A 374 -12.46 -8.38 27.64
N ARG A 375 -13.01 -9.53 28.03
CA ARG A 375 -12.31 -10.81 27.92
C ARG A 375 -12.98 -11.69 26.88
N LEU A 376 -12.16 -12.31 26.03
CA LEU A 376 -12.61 -13.22 24.98
C LEU A 376 -12.08 -14.63 25.25
N GLY A 377 -12.99 -15.59 25.36
CA GLY A 377 -12.70 -17.00 25.53
C GLY A 377 -12.94 -17.79 24.24
N ILE A 378 -12.00 -18.66 23.87
CA ILE A 378 -12.19 -19.70 22.85
C ILE A 378 -11.68 -21.01 23.45
N GLU A 379 -12.55 -22.02 23.51
CA GLU A 379 -12.26 -23.31 24.16
C GLU A 379 -11.71 -23.14 25.59
N SER A 380 -10.45 -23.49 25.83
CA SER A 380 -9.78 -23.42 27.15
C SER A 380 -8.99 -22.11 27.37
N ARG A 381 -8.92 -21.22 26.38
CA ARG A 381 -8.10 -20.00 26.43
C ARG A 381 -8.98 -18.77 26.60
N CYS A 382 -8.67 -17.94 27.59
CA CYS A 382 -9.33 -16.67 27.83
C CYS A 382 -8.29 -15.55 27.89
N VAL A 383 -8.50 -14.49 27.12
CA VAL A 383 -7.52 -13.41 26.95
C VAL A 383 -8.17 -12.04 27.12
N ASP A 384 -7.38 -11.08 27.59
CA ASP A 384 -7.77 -9.68 27.63
C ASP A 384 -7.76 -9.09 26.22
N ALA A 385 -8.81 -8.35 25.91
CA ALA A 385 -9.03 -7.74 24.61
C ALA A 385 -9.76 -6.40 24.76
N ARG A 386 -9.94 -5.69 23.64
CA ARG A 386 -10.66 -4.44 23.63
C ARG A 386 -11.58 -4.35 22.43
N ILE A 387 -12.83 -4.03 22.68
CA ILE A 387 -13.78 -3.62 21.64
C ILE A 387 -13.51 -2.17 21.30
N THR A 388 -13.32 -1.88 20.02
CA THR A 388 -12.84 -0.59 19.53
C THR A 388 -13.94 0.23 18.88
N GLU A 389 -14.85 -0.42 18.18
CA GLU A 389 -15.97 0.23 17.50
C GLU A 389 -17.13 -0.73 17.25
N ARG A 390 -18.32 -0.16 17.03
CA ARG A 390 -19.48 -0.86 16.47
C ARG A 390 -19.57 -0.50 14.98
N THR A 391 -19.59 -1.50 14.12
CA THR A 391 -19.69 -1.31 12.67
C THR A 391 -21.09 -0.87 12.29
N ALA A 392 -21.23 -0.25 11.11
CA ALA A 392 -22.53 0.15 10.56
C ALA A 392 -23.50 -1.02 10.31
N GLN A 393 -22.99 -2.26 10.27
CA GLN A 393 -23.76 -3.49 10.09
C GLN A 393 -24.18 -4.11 11.43
N GLY A 394 -23.85 -3.47 12.55
CA GLY A 394 -24.25 -3.90 13.89
C GLY A 394 -23.27 -4.84 14.60
N SER A 395 -22.21 -5.29 13.92
CA SER A 395 -21.11 -6.09 14.49
C SER A 395 -20.11 -5.23 15.28
N TYR A 396 -19.20 -5.86 16.03
CA TYR A 396 -18.20 -5.13 16.85
C TYR A 396 -16.77 -5.52 16.46
N SER A 397 -15.89 -4.53 16.36
CA SER A 397 -14.45 -4.74 16.09
C SER A 397 -13.70 -4.96 17.41
N ILE A 398 -12.90 -6.02 17.49
CA ILE A 398 -12.13 -6.42 18.67
C ILE A 398 -10.63 -6.52 18.34
N VAL A 399 -9.78 -6.13 19.29
CA VAL A 399 -8.31 -6.21 19.18
C VAL A 399 -7.70 -6.76 20.47
N GLY A 400 -6.55 -7.41 20.37
CA GLY A 400 -5.74 -7.84 21.51
C GLY A 400 -4.26 -7.98 21.16
N VAL A 401 -3.43 -8.03 22.19
CA VAL A 401 -1.97 -8.12 22.10
C VAL A 401 -1.47 -9.23 23.03
N GLY A 402 -0.58 -10.07 22.52
CA GLY A 402 -0.11 -11.29 23.18
C GLY A 402 -0.66 -12.56 22.53
N ALA A 403 -0.57 -13.68 23.26
CA ALA A 403 -1.08 -14.97 22.76
C ALA A 403 -2.56 -14.85 22.36
N PRO A 404 -2.95 -15.25 21.14
CA PRO A 404 -4.33 -15.17 20.71
C PRO A 404 -5.19 -16.25 21.43
N PRO A 405 -6.51 -16.04 21.48
CA PRO A 405 -7.41 -17.03 22.09
C PRO A 405 -7.58 -18.30 21.22
N PHE A 406 -7.19 -18.27 19.95
CA PHE A 406 -7.23 -19.42 19.03
C PHE A 406 -5.87 -20.13 18.94
N ALA A 407 -5.88 -21.38 18.46
CA ALA A 407 -4.65 -22.14 18.22
C ALA A 407 -3.82 -21.48 17.11
N LEU A 408 -2.52 -21.36 17.33
CA LEU A 408 -1.56 -20.95 16.31
C LEU A 408 -1.02 -22.21 15.62
N PRO A 409 -0.79 -22.22 14.29
CA PRO A 409 -0.13 -23.33 13.63
C PRO A 409 1.25 -23.58 14.25
N ASN A 410 1.57 -24.85 14.54
CA ASN A 410 2.87 -25.22 15.10
C ASN A 410 3.97 -24.95 14.06
N VAL A 411 4.86 -24.02 14.36
CA VAL A 411 6.08 -23.82 13.58
C VAL A 411 7.10 -24.87 14.02
N GLU A 412 7.26 -25.95 13.26
CA GLU A 412 8.39 -26.87 13.44
C GLU A 412 9.69 -26.14 13.06
N VAL A 413 10.47 -25.75 14.07
CA VAL A 413 11.84 -25.26 13.88
C VAL A 413 12.74 -26.47 13.67
N THR A 414 13.07 -26.78 12.41
CA THR A 414 14.11 -27.76 12.11
C THR A 414 15.47 -27.14 12.44
N VAL A 415 16.01 -27.47 13.61
CA VAL A 415 17.40 -27.17 13.95
C VAL A 415 18.26 -28.14 13.15
N VAL A 416 19.00 -27.61 12.15
CA VAL A 416 20.02 -28.38 11.44
C VAL A 416 21.28 -28.33 12.31
N GLU A 417 21.66 -29.48 12.90
CA GLU A 417 22.95 -29.67 13.59
C GLU A 417 24.13 -29.70 12.62
#